data_AF-A0A966MQW5-F1
#
_entry.id   AF-A0A966MQW5-F1
#
_cell.length_a   1.000
_cell.length_b   1.000
_cell.length_c   1.000
_cell.angle_alpha   90.00
_cell.angle_beta   90.00
_cell.angle_gamma   90.00
#
_symmetry.space_group_name_H-M   'P 1'
#
loop_
_entity.id
_entity.type
_entity.pdbx_description
1 polymer ?
#
loop_
_entity_poly.entity_id
_entity_poly.type
_entity_poly.pdbx_seq_one_letter_code
_entity_poly.pdbx_strand_id
1 'polypeptide(L)'
;MASAKSTVSHLKNIPLFSECSPKELGLVIKNSSERVLKAGTIIMDQGQTGREAYVVLEGSATVKRNGKKIGSAKVGSVVGELSLLDNGPRTASVIA
;
A
#
# COMPACT_ATOMS: atom_id res chain seq x y z
N MET A 1 -5.60 15.73 -6.27
CA MET A 1 -4.38 15.18 -6.89
C MET A 1 -3.20 15.69 -6.10
N ALA A 2 -2.50 14.81 -5.39
CA ALA A 2 -1.27 15.17 -4.71
C ALA A 2 -0.19 15.52 -5.76
N SER A 3 0.60 16.56 -5.52
CA SER A 3 1.74 16.87 -6.41
C SER A 3 2.79 15.77 -6.30
N ALA A 4 3.49 15.46 -7.40
CA ALA A 4 4.60 14.50 -7.39
C ALA A 4 5.64 14.81 -6.29
N LYS A 5 5.88 16.09 -5.99
CA LYS A 5 6.74 16.52 -4.86
C LYS A 5 6.21 16.08 -3.50
N SER A 6 4.90 16.20 -3.27
CA SER A 6 4.29 15.76 -2.01
C SER A 6 4.30 14.24 -1.87
N THR A 7 4.20 13.49 -2.97
CA THR A 7 4.28 12.02 -2.95
C THR A 7 5.68 11.54 -2.61
N VAL A 8 6.73 12.17 -3.15
CA VAL A 8 8.13 11.86 -2.78
C VAL A 8 8.35 12.02 -1.27
N SER A 9 7.89 13.13 -0.69
CA SER A 9 8.04 13.38 0.75
C SER A 9 7.29 12.35 1.59
N HIS A 10 6.10 11.92 1.17
CA HIS A 10 5.37 10.85 1.86
C HIS A 10 6.11 9.52 1.81
N LEU A 11 6.59 9.10 0.63
CA LEU A 11 7.32 7.85 0.50
C LEU A 11 8.61 7.84 1.34
N LYS A 12 9.33 8.96 1.43
CA LYS A 12 10.53 9.09 2.27
C LYS A 12 10.27 8.78 3.75
N ASN A 13 9.06 9.06 4.24
CA ASN A 13 8.67 8.82 5.63
C ASN A 13 8.21 7.37 5.90
N ILE A 14 8.11 6.54 4.85
CA ILE A 14 7.71 5.14 4.97
C ILE A 14 8.96 4.30 5.15
N PRO A 15 9.05 3.45 6.20
CA PRO A 15 10.25 2.65 6.47
C PRO A 15 10.77 1.89 5.24
N LEU A 16 9.85 1.29 4.45
CA LEU A 16 10.16 0.55 3.23
C LEU A 16 10.94 1.36 2.18
N PHE A 17 10.75 2.68 2.13
CA PHE A 17 11.37 3.56 1.12
C PHE A 17 12.28 4.63 1.75
N SER A 18 12.52 4.56 3.06
CA SER A 18 13.23 5.61 3.81
C SER A 18 14.69 5.80 3.36
N GLU A 19 15.33 4.70 2.93
CA GLU A 19 16.71 4.70 2.43
C GLU A 19 16.82 5.02 0.93
N CYS A 20 15.69 5.09 0.20
CA CYS A 20 15.72 5.42 -1.22
C CYS A 20 16.17 6.89 -1.43
N SER A 21 17.05 7.08 -2.41
CA SER A 21 17.42 8.38 -2.94
C SER A 21 16.22 9.05 -3.62
N PRO A 22 16.23 10.39 -3.77
CA PRO A 22 15.16 11.08 -4.50
C PRO A 22 14.96 10.57 -5.95
N LYS A 23 16.04 10.10 -6.59
CA LYS A 23 15.97 9.52 -7.94
C LYS A 23 15.23 8.18 -7.95
N GLU A 24 15.55 7.30 -7.00
CA GLU A 24 14.86 6.00 -6.85
C GLU A 24 13.39 6.17 -6.49
N LEU A 25 13.07 7.11 -5.58
CA LEU A 25 11.68 7.46 -5.28
C LEU A 25 10.93 7.99 -6.52
N GLY A 26 11.61 8.76 -7.37
CA GLY A 26 11.07 9.19 -8.65
C GLY A 26 10.72 8.01 -9.56
N LEU A 27 11.53 6.95 -9.58
CA LEU A 27 11.23 5.71 -10.31
C LEU A 27 10.05 4.96 -9.71
N VAL A 28 9.95 4.86 -8.39
CA VAL A 28 8.80 4.24 -7.71
C VAL A 28 7.50 4.96 -8.11
N ILE A 29 7.48 6.30 -8.01
CA ILE A 29 6.30 7.10 -8.37
C ILE A 29 5.95 6.93 -9.84
N LYS A 30 6.95 6.95 -10.73
CA LYS A 30 6.73 6.78 -12.18
C LYS A 30 6.13 5.42 -12.54
N ASN A 31 6.46 4.37 -11.78
CA ASN A 31 5.95 3.01 -11.98
C ASN A 31 4.73 2.71 -11.09
N SER A 32 4.21 3.70 -10.37
CA SER A 32 3.03 3.57 -9.52
C SER A 32 1.82 4.24 -10.18
N SER A 33 0.62 3.84 -9.75
CA SER A 33 -0.63 4.49 -10.13
C SER A 33 -1.42 4.86 -8.88
N GLU A 34 -1.88 6.12 -8.81
CA GLU A 34 -2.75 6.57 -7.73
C GLU A 34 -4.16 6.00 -7.93
N ARG A 35 -4.76 5.48 -6.85
CA ARG A 35 -6.12 4.95 -6.87
C ARG A 35 -6.95 5.57 -5.77
N VAL A 36 -8.06 6.19 -6.16
CA VAL A 36 -9.09 6.68 -5.23
C VAL A 36 -10.18 5.63 -5.11
N LEU A 37 -10.40 5.13 -3.90
CA LEU A 37 -11.34 4.05 -3.62
C LEU A 37 -12.42 4.55 -2.65
N LYS A 38 -13.64 4.03 -2.82
CA LYS A 38 -14.75 4.32 -1.90
C LYS A 38 -14.62 3.45 -0.65
N ALA A 39 -15.08 3.94 0.50
CA ALA A 39 -15.19 3.14 1.72
C ALA A 39 -15.96 1.82 1.45
N GLY A 40 -15.47 0.72 2.00
CA GLY A 40 -16.00 -0.62 1.78
C GLY A 40 -15.46 -1.33 0.53
N THR A 41 -14.64 -0.68 -0.31
CA THR A 41 -14.03 -1.33 -1.47
C THR A 41 -12.99 -2.35 -1.02
N ILE A 42 -13.09 -3.59 -1.50
CA ILE A 42 -12.05 -4.61 -1.30
C ILE A 42 -10.83 -4.23 -2.14
N ILE A 43 -9.70 -3.96 -1.48
CA ILE A 43 -8.43 -3.63 -2.12
C ILE A 43 -7.71 -4.91 -2.53
N MET A 44 -7.70 -5.91 -1.64
CA MET A 44 -7.13 -7.23 -1.87
C MET A 44 -7.82 -8.26 -0.98
N ASP A 45 -7.86 -9.52 -1.42
CA ASP A 45 -8.46 -10.61 -0.66
C ASP A 45 -7.41 -11.65 -0.24
N GLN A 46 -7.57 -12.18 0.98
CA GLN A 46 -6.69 -13.19 1.53
C GLN A 46 -6.69 -14.46 0.66
N GLY A 47 -5.52 -15.06 0.48
CA GLY A 47 -5.36 -16.29 -0.31
C GLY A 47 -5.18 -16.04 -1.81
N GLN A 48 -5.50 -14.84 -2.31
CA GLN A 48 -5.26 -14.51 -3.72
C GLN A 48 -3.79 -14.22 -3.99
N THR A 49 -3.35 -14.43 -5.23
CA THR A 49 -2.02 -13.98 -5.67
C THR A 49 -2.05 -12.46 -5.89
N GLY A 50 -1.10 -11.74 -5.28
CA GLY A 50 -0.87 -10.32 -5.52
C GLY A 50 0.36 -10.08 -6.38
N ARG A 51 0.34 -9.04 -7.22
CA ARG A 51 1.53 -8.59 -7.99
C ARG A 51 1.83 -7.11 -7.78
N GLU A 52 1.22 -6.54 -6.76
CA GLU A 52 1.27 -5.13 -6.42
C GLU A 52 1.16 -4.94 -4.91
N ALA A 53 1.64 -3.80 -4.43
CA ALA A 53 1.45 -3.35 -3.06
C ALA A 53 0.86 -1.94 -3.08
N TYR A 54 0.25 -1.54 -1.97
CA TYR A 54 -0.39 -0.23 -1.86
C TYR A 54 0.21 0.56 -0.71
N VAL A 55 0.34 1.85 -0.92
CA VAL A 55 0.67 2.84 0.11
C VAL A 55 -0.59 3.65 0.40
N VAL A 56 -0.96 3.77 1.67
CA VAL A 56 -2.08 4.64 2.06
C VAL A 56 -1.59 6.09 2.06
N LEU A 57 -2.06 6.89 1.09
CA LEU A 57 -1.75 8.32 1.00
C LEU A 57 -2.75 9.18 1.78
N GLU A 58 -4.01 8.75 1.84
CA GLU A 58 -5.10 9.42 2.55
C GLU A 58 -6.09 8.38 3.09
N GLY A 59 -6.77 8.70 4.18
CA GLY A 59 -7.77 7.83 4.81
C GLY A 59 -7.17 6.66 5.58
N SER A 60 -7.92 5.55 5.63
CA SER A 60 -7.52 4.33 6.32
C SER A 60 -8.19 3.11 5.71
N ALA A 61 -7.59 1.94 5.84
CA ALA A 61 -8.18 0.67 5.44
C ALA A 61 -8.25 -0.31 6.62
N THR A 62 -9.25 -1.18 6.64
CA THR A 62 -9.36 -2.28 7.61
C THR A 62 -8.62 -3.51 7.09
N VAL A 63 -7.82 -4.13 7.96
CA VAL A 63 -7.11 -5.38 7.67
C VAL A 63 -7.81 -6.53 8.38
N LYS A 64 -8.17 -7.57 7.62
CA LYS A 64 -8.82 -8.77 8.14
C LYS A 64 -8.01 -10.02 7.79
N ARG A 65 -7.92 -10.95 8.73
CA ARG A 65 -7.35 -12.29 8.50
C ARG A 65 -8.34 -13.34 8.99
N ASN A 66 -8.64 -14.31 8.14
CA ASN A 66 -9.64 -15.35 8.37
C ASN A 66 -11.00 -14.74 8.80
N GLY A 67 -11.41 -13.66 8.12
CA GLY A 67 -12.65 -12.93 8.41
C GLY A 67 -12.61 -12.02 9.65
N LYS A 68 -11.60 -12.12 10.52
CA LYS A 68 -11.49 -11.32 11.75
C LYS A 68 -10.66 -10.06 11.50
N LYS A 69 -11.12 -8.91 12.02
CA LYS A 69 -10.33 -7.67 11.99
C LYS A 69 -9.10 -7.83 12.89
N ILE A 70 -7.92 -7.62 12.31
CA ILE A 70 -6.64 -7.70 13.03
C ILE A 70 -5.95 -6.34 13.17
N GLY A 71 -6.44 -5.32 12.45
CA GLY A 71 -5.89 -3.98 12.52
C GLY A 71 -6.48 -3.04 11.47
N SER A 72 -5.83 -1.90 11.32
CA SER A 72 -6.14 -0.91 10.30
C SER A 72 -4.84 -0.32 9.74
N ALA A 73 -4.76 -0.17 8.43
CA ALA A 73 -3.69 0.56 7.75
C ALA A 73 -4.09 2.04 7.71
N LYS A 74 -3.19 2.92 8.16
CA LYS A 74 -3.37 4.38 8.15
C LYS A 74 -2.42 5.02 7.14
N VAL A 75 -2.53 6.32 6.91
CA VAL A 75 -1.58 7.08 6.08
C VAL A 75 -0.13 6.71 6.40
N GLY A 76 0.65 6.42 5.37
CA GLY A 76 2.04 5.95 5.46
C GLY A 76 2.20 4.44 5.65
N SER A 77 1.11 3.70 5.87
CA SER A 77 1.17 2.23 5.91
C SER A 77 1.33 1.66 4.50
N VAL A 78 2.12 0.60 4.40
CA VAL A 78 2.20 -0.26 3.22
C VAL A 78 1.38 -1.52 3.48
N VAL A 79 0.64 -1.98 2.47
CA VAL A 79 -0.10 -3.24 2.53
C VAL A 79 0.12 -4.06 1.27
N GLY A 80 0.23 -5.37 1.44
CA GLY A 80 0.39 -6.33 0.35
C GLY A 80 1.84 -6.46 -0.17
N GLU A 81 2.80 -5.81 0.48
CA GLU A 81 4.22 -5.87 0.18
C GLU A 81 4.79 -7.29 0.30
N LEU A 82 4.30 -8.09 1.26
CA LEU A 82 4.82 -9.43 1.47
C LEU A 82 4.63 -10.33 0.24
N SER A 83 3.40 -10.40 -0.27
CA SER A 83 3.04 -11.19 -1.47
C SER A 83 3.78 -10.71 -2.73
N LEU A 84 4.12 -9.42 -2.81
CA LEU A 84 4.93 -8.87 -3.88
C LEU A 84 6.40 -9.33 -3.81
N LEU A 85 6.93 -9.51 -2.60
CA LEU A 85 8.33 -9.88 -2.37
C LEU A 85 8.57 -11.39 -2.40
N ASP A 86 7.67 -12.17 -1.80
CA ASP A 86 7.85 -13.62 -1.64
C ASP A 86 7.08 -14.46 -2.68
N ASN A 87 6.30 -13.82 -3.55
CA ASN A 87 5.38 -14.46 -4.52
C ASN A 87 4.36 -15.41 -3.87
N GLY A 88 4.17 -15.32 -2.56
CA GLY A 88 3.15 -16.05 -1.81
C GLY A 88 1.76 -15.43 -1.95
N PRO A 89 0.71 -16.12 -1.49
CA PRO A 89 -0.64 -15.57 -1.47
C PRO A 89 -0.75 -14.41 -0.47
N ARG A 90 -1.74 -13.52 -0.65
CA ARG A 90 -2.10 -12.48 0.33
C ARG A 90 -2.37 -13.12 1.69
N THR A 91 -1.72 -12.63 2.73
CA THR A 91 -1.86 -13.14 4.10
C THR A 91 -3.09 -12.60 4.84
N ALA A 92 -3.70 -11.53 4.33
CA ALA A 92 -4.87 -10.85 4.87
C ALA A 92 -5.65 -10.14 3.74
N SER A 93 -6.95 -9.93 3.95
CA SER A 93 -7.78 -9.07 3.12
C SER A 93 -7.69 -7.63 3.61
N VAL A 94 -7.74 -6.66 2.70
CA VAL A 94 -7.71 -5.23 3.01
C VAL A 94 -8.91 -4.55 2.36
N ILE A 95 -9.64 -3.75 3.14
CA ILE A 95 -10.85 -3.04 2.71
C ILE A 95 -10.70 -1.55 3.02
N ALA A 96 -10.94 -0.68 2.03
CA ALA A 96 -10.92 0.78 2.18
C ALA A 96 -11.98 1.29 3.16
#